data_AF-A0A3E4V605-F1
#
_entry.id   AF-A0A3E4V605-F1
#
_cell.length_a   1.000
_cell.length_b   1.000
_cell.length_c   1.000
_cell.angle_alpha   90.00
_cell.angle_beta   90.00
_cell.angle_gamma   90.00
#
_symmetry.space_group_name_H-M   'P 1'
#
loop_
_entity.id
_entity.type
_entity.pdbx_description
1 polymer ?
#
loop_
_entity_poly.entity_id
_entity_poly.type
_entity_poly.pdbx_seq_one_letter_code
_entity_poly.pdbx_strand_id
1 'polypeptide(L)'
;MENNQIVSRMNTYLHTSAKLLEEWLGNLLPKTSDDWWEECVIEKLSYIQRETAKSRGFTKLEDFDLAALLRIADKSWYAMRNVAYLPTRERECIRDMMRVRNNWAHCSAVLPGKDTIIADLTTLHQFFEQMECDDKLISEVDVMIEEVKSPSTVDFSTISNTEEAASVEQEEAGDENDIAEKSLVYLIGDPSVKGIVMSITDLGDTKKYDVFVDGSFKTYYSGQIAPVVEKVNYNWVDINTFRSYLTAYQINNPSGRDLYSLNSARIDFVPYQFRPALKLIHADEPRILIADSVGVGKTIEAGLIIKELQARNELENIMIIC
;
A
#
# COMPACT_ATOMS: atom_id res chain seq x y z
N MET A 1 19.87 6.43 11.13
CA MET A 1 18.75 6.57 12.06
C MET A 1 18.24 5.18 12.38
N GLU A 2 17.92 4.83 13.62
CA GLU A 2 17.36 3.50 13.89
C GLU A 2 15.94 3.38 13.28
N ASN A 3 15.64 2.27 12.64
CA ASN A 3 14.34 2.00 11.98
C ASN A 3 13.13 2.27 12.90
N ASN A 4 13.27 1.99 14.20
CA ASN A 4 12.24 2.26 15.20
C ASN A 4 11.98 3.76 15.42
N GLN A 5 13.00 4.61 15.27
CA GLN A 5 12.88 6.06 15.43
C GLN A 5 12.07 6.68 14.28
N ILE A 6 12.24 6.17 13.06
CA ILE A 6 11.48 6.60 11.88
C ILE A 6 10.00 6.26 12.06
N VAL A 7 9.68 5.01 12.44
CA VAL A 7 8.29 4.58 12.66
C VAL A 7 7.62 5.38 13.77
N SER A 8 8.33 5.62 14.88
CA SER A 8 7.80 6.41 16.01
C SER A 8 7.48 7.84 15.61
N ARG A 9 8.39 8.52 14.89
CA ARG A 9 8.15 9.88 14.38
C ARG A 9 7.01 9.91 13.37
N MET A 10 6.95 8.96 12.45
CA MET A 10 5.90 8.91 11.45
C MET A 10 4.51 8.70 12.08
N ASN A 11 4.39 7.79 13.05
CA ASN A 11 3.15 7.62 13.80
C ASN A 11 2.75 8.89 14.56
N THR A 12 3.73 9.61 15.10
CA THR A 12 3.49 10.92 15.74
C THR A 12 2.93 11.92 14.73
N TYR A 13 3.49 12.01 13.52
CA TYR A 13 2.98 12.88 12.47
C TYR A 13 1.59 12.48 11.97
N LEU A 14 1.29 11.18 11.87
CA LEU A 14 -0.06 10.70 11.54
C LEU A 14 -1.07 11.09 12.63
N HIS A 15 -0.71 10.97 13.90
CA HIS A 15 -1.57 11.41 15.01
C HIS A 15 -1.78 12.92 15.01
N THR A 16 -0.75 13.72 14.75
CA THR A 16 -0.87 15.18 14.62
C THR A 16 -1.74 15.55 13.41
N SER A 17 -1.58 14.85 12.29
CA SER A 17 -2.41 15.05 11.09
C SER A 17 -3.89 14.83 11.36
N ALA A 18 -4.23 13.83 12.20
CA ALA A 18 -5.61 13.57 12.59
C ALA A 18 -6.22 14.76 13.36
N LYS A 19 -5.50 15.31 14.33
CA LYS A 19 -5.95 16.47 15.12
C LYS A 19 -6.14 17.72 14.27
N LEU A 20 -5.21 18.01 13.37
CA LEU A 20 -5.31 19.16 12.47
C LEU A 20 -6.50 19.02 11.52
N LEU A 21 -6.70 17.82 10.97
CA LEU A 21 -7.81 17.56 10.06
C LEU A 21 -9.16 17.66 10.77
N GLU A 22 -9.23 17.23 12.03
CA GLU A 22 -10.41 17.37 12.88
C GLU A 22 -10.80 18.84 13.08
N GLU A 23 -9.85 19.69 13.48
CA GLU A 23 -10.09 21.12 13.69
C GLU A 23 -10.48 21.82 12.39
N TRP A 24 -9.79 21.50 11.29
CA TRP A 24 -10.09 22.04 9.97
C TRP A 24 -11.50 21.65 9.48
N LEU A 25 -11.87 20.36 9.58
CA LEU A 25 -13.21 19.89 9.25
C LEU A 25 -14.27 20.48 10.16
N GLY A 26 -14.00 20.61 11.47
CA GLY A 26 -14.90 21.24 12.43
C GLY A 26 -15.23 22.69 12.12
N ASN A 27 -14.31 23.42 11.47
CA ASN A 27 -14.51 24.80 11.06
C ASN A 27 -15.24 24.96 9.72
N LEU A 28 -15.20 23.93 8.86
CA LEU A 28 -15.73 23.97 7.50
C LEU A 28 -17.08 23.26 7.35
N LEU A 29 -17.22 22.05 7.88
CA LEU A 29 -18.42 21.23 7.72
C LEU A 29 -19.70 21.90 8.26
N PRO A 30 -19.71 22.54 9.44
CA PRO A 30 -20.93 23.18 9.96
C PRO A 30 -21.44 24.33 9.11
N LYS A 31 -20.61 24.87 8.20
CA LYS A 31 -21.00 25.97 7.31
C LYS A 31 -21.63 25.46 6.00
N THR A 32 -21.65 24.15 5.77
CA THR A 32 -22.16 23.53 4.53
C THR A 32 -23.65 23.28 4.52
N SER A 33 -24.21 22.73 5.59
CA SER A 33 -25.66 22.50 5.74
C SER A 33 -26.08 22.47 7.22
N ASP A 34 -27.38 22.65 7.48
CA ASP A 34 -27.94 22.58 8.84
C ASP A 34 -27.84 21.17 9.44
N ASP A 35 -27.86 20.12 8.61
CA ASP A 35 -27.69 18.72 8.98
C ASP A 35 -26.34 18.14 8.49
N TRP A 36 -25.29 18.96 8.57
CA TRP A 36 -23.95 18.61 8.10
C TRP A 36 -23.40 17.33 8.73
N TRP A 37 -23.82 17.00 9.96
CA TRP A 37 -23.39 15.79 10.64
C TRP A 37 -23.88 14.54 9.93
N GLU A 38 -25.17 14.44 9.61
CA GLU A 38 -25.67 13.25 8.92
C GLU A 38 -25.20 13.23 7.45
N GLU A 39 -25.33 14.35 6.73
CA GLU A 39 -25.08 14.44 5.28
C GLU A 39 -23.59 14.38 4.90
N CYS A 40 -22.74 15.08 5.65
CA CYS A 40 -21.32 15.24 5.32
C CYS A 40 -20.40 14.32 6.14
N VAL A 41 -20.82 13.85 7.31
CA VAL A 41 -20.03 12.93 8.15
C VAL A 41 -20.56 11.50 8.01
N ILE A 42 -21.76 11.22 8.51
CA ILE A 42 -22.26 9.84 8.67
C ILE A 42 -22.53 9.15 7.32
N GLU A 43 -23.17 9.83 6.37
CA GLU A 43 -23.46 9.26 5.05
C GLU A 43 -22.21 9.03 4.18
N LYS A 44 -21.10 9.72 4.48
CA LYS A 44 -19.86 9.65 3.68
C LYS A 44 -18.87 8.59 4.17
N LEU A 45 -19.10 8.01 5.34
CA LEU A 45 -18.31 6.91 5.88
C LEU A 45 -18.54 5.60 5.11
N SER A 46 -17.59 4.67 5.21
CA SER A 46 -17.83 3.29 4.77
C SER A 46 -18.89 2.62 5.64
N TYR A 47 -19.52 1.54 5.13
CA TYR A 47 -20.52 0.79 5.89
C TYR A 47 -20.00 0.37 7.29
N ILE A 48 -18.78 -0.16 7.36
CA ILE A 48 -18.15 -0.60 8.61
C ILE A 48 -17.91 0.56 9.57
N GLN A 49 -17.36 1.68 9.08
CA GLN A 49 -17.12 2.87 9.90
C GLN A 49 -18.43 3.46 10.41
N ARG A 50 -19.47 3.48 9.58
CA ARG A 50 -20.80 3.97 9.94
C ARG A 50 -21.47 3.11 11.00
N GLU A 51 -21.42 1.78 10.87
CA GLU A 51 -21.91 0.86 11.90
C GLU A 51 -21.12 1.00 13.21
N THR A 52 -19.80 1.18 13.12
CA THR A 52 -18.95 1.41 14.30
C THR A 52 -19.33 2.73 14.99
N ALA A 53 -19.53 3.81 14.23
CA ALA A 53 -19.95 5.10 14.75
C ALA A 53 -21.34 5.02 15.41
N LYS A 54 -22.30 4.31 14.79
CA LYS A 54 -23.65 4.11 15.35
C LYS A 54 -23.65 3.26 16.61
N SER A 55 -22.91 2.15 16.62
CA SER A 55 -22.83 1.25 17.77
C SER A 55 -22.12 1.87 18.98
N ARG A 56 -21.12 2.74 18.73
CA ARG A 56 -20.37 3.45 19.78
C ARG A 56 -20.95 4.81 20.14
N GLY A 57 -21.93 5.31 19.38
CA GLY A 57 -22.61 6.58 19.63
C GLY A 57 -21.70 7.80 19.43
N PHE A 58 -20.93 7.83 18.33
CA PHE A 58 -20.03 8.95 18.05
C PHE A 58 -20.80 10.24 17.79
N THR A 59 -20.36 11.32 18.44
CA THR A 59 -21.02 12.63 18.38
C THR A 59 -20.06 13.77 18.09
N LYS A 60 -18.75 13.49 18.03
CA LYS A 60 -17.70 14.47 17.73
C LYS A 60 -16.74 13.98 16.67
N LEU A 61 -16.10 14.90 15.97
CA LEU A 61 -15.07 14.56 14.98
C LEU A 61 -13.84 13.88 15.63
N GLU A 62 -13.55 14.22 16.90
CA GLU A 62 -12.52 13.59 17.76
C GLU A 62 -12.67 12.06 17.86
N ASP A 63 -13.89 11.54 17.72
CA ASP A 63 -14.18 10.11 17.87
C ASP A 63 -13.69 9.29 16.67
N PHE A 64 -13.36 9.95 15.54
CA PHE A 64 -12.98 9.30 14.29
C PHE A 64 -11.46 9.13 14.14
N ASP A 65 -11.07 8.01 13.53
CA ASP A 65 -9.68 7.76 13.17
C ASP A 65 -9.26 8.55 11.93
N LEU A 66 -7.96 8.68 11.68
CA LEU A 66 -7.43 9.42 10.54
C LEU A 66 -8.01 8.96 9.20
N ALA A 67 -8.31 7.66 8.99
CA ALA A 67 -8.94 7.26 7.73
C ALA A 67 -10.39 7.68 7.61
N ALA A 68 -11.17 7.63 8.68
CA ALA A 68 -12.52 8.16 8.66
C ALA A 68 -12.50 9.65 8.35
N LEU A 69 -11.63 10.43 9.01
CA LEU A 69 -11.49 11.87 8.78
C LEU A 69 -11.05 12.20 7.35
N LEU A 70 -10.03 11.52 6.82
CA LEU A 70 -9.58 11.72 5.42
C LEU A 70 -10.67 11.34 4.41
N ARG A 71 -11.44 10.28 4.69
CA ARG A 71 -12.57 9.87 3.83
C ARG A 71 -13.68 10.91 3.86
N ILE A 72 -14.05 11.41 5.04
CA ILE A 72 -15.02 12.49 5.20
C ILE A 72 -14.57 13.71 4.40
N ALA A 73 -13.30 14.11 4.53
CA ALA A 73 -12.76 15.25 3.81
C ALA A 73 -12.80 15.08 2.27
N ASP A 74 -12.41 13.92 1.73
CA ASP A 74 -12.47 13.68 0.27
C ASP A 74 -13.91 13.62 -0.27
N LYS A 75 -14.81 12.95 0.45
CA LYS A 75 -16.19 12.74 -0.02
C LYS A 75 -17.07 13.97 0.14
N SER A 76 -16.81 14.78 1.15
CA SER A 76 -17.50 16.05 1.40
C SER A 76 -16.80 17.25 0.76
N TRP A 77 -15.74 17.03 -0.01
CA TRP A 77 -14.95 18.09 -0.65
C TRP A 77 -15.80 19.07 -1.48
N TYR A 78 -16.73 18.55 -2.28
CA TYR A 78 -17.59 19.40 -3.11
C TYR A 78 -18.58 20.22 -2.30
N ALA A 79 -19.06 19.70 -1.17
CA ALA A 79 -19.92 20.45 -0.27
C ALA A 79 -19.13 21.60 0.39
N MET A 80 -17.92 21.31 0.86
CA MET A 80 -17.02 22.32 1.43
C MET A 80 -16.58 23.37 0.40
N ARG A 81 -16.35 22.97 -0.86
CA ARG A 81 -15.95 23.89 -1.94
C ARG A 81 -16.99 24.99 -2.22
N ASN A 82 -18.27 24.73 -1.96
CA ASN A 82 -19.32 25.71 -2.15
C ASN A 82 -19.28 26.83 -1.09
N VAL A 83 -18.59 26.59 0.03
CA VAL A 83 -18.57 27.46 1.20
C VAL A 83 -17.20 28.12 1.40
N ALA A 84 -16.14 27.32 1.27
CA ALA A 84 -14.77 27.78 1.22
C ALA A 84 -14.25 27.55 -0.20
N TYR A 85 -13.67 28.57 -0.83
CA TYR A 85 -13.10 28.45 -2.16
C TYR A 85 -11.85 27.55 -2.13
N LEU A 86 -12.07 26.23 -2.20
CA LEU A 86 -11.02 25.21 -2.09
C LEU A 86 -10.49 24.81 -3.49
N PRO A 87 -9.18 24.96 -3.77
CA PRO A 87 -8.51 24.46 -4.96
C PRO A 87 -8.61 22.95 -5.16
N THR A 88 -8.56 22.47 -6.41
CA THR A 88 -8.56 21.03 -6.71
C THR A 88 -7.29 20.32 -6.23
N ARG A 89 -6.13 21.02 -6.24
CA ARG A 89 -4.83 20.49 -5.79
C ARG A 89 -4.87 20.04 -4.33
N GLU A 90 -5.59 20.77 -3.49
CA GLU A 90 -5.72 20.47 -2.07
C GLU A 90 -6.50 19.16 -1.80
N ARG A 91 -7.38 18.77 -2.72
CA ARG A 91 -8.07 17.48 -2.67
C ARG A 91 -7.13 16.32 -2.98
N GLU A 92 -6.22 16.52 -3.94
CA GLU A 92 -5.23 15.50 -4.32
C GLU A 92 -4.31 15.19 -3.13
N CYS A 93 -3.88 16.20 -2.40
CA CYS A 93 -3.11 16.05 -1.16
C CYS A 93 -3.82 15.16 -0.13
N ILE A 94 -5.13 15.35 0.10
CA ILE A 94 -5.92 14.48 0.99
C ILE A 94 -5.96 13.03 0.49
N ARG A 95 -6.04 12.83 -0.83
CA ARG A 95 -6.04 11.48 -1.41
C ARG A 95 -4.68 10.80 -1.28
N ASP A 96 -3.60 11.54 -1.44
CA ASP A 96 -2.26 11.03 -1.23
C ASP A 96 -2.02 10.71 0.25
N MET A 97 -2.55 11.53 1.16
CA MET A 97 -2.49 11.29 2.60
C MET A 97 -3.21 10.00 3.02
N MET A 98 -4.30 9.61 2.34
CA MET A 98 -4.95 8.30 2.55
C MET A 98 -3.99 7.15 2.20
N ARG A 99 -3.17 7.30 1.15
CA ARG A 99 -2.16 6.31 0.78
C ARG A 99 -1.05 6.23 1.83
N VAL A 100 -0.53 7.37 2.28
CA VAL A 100 0.48 7.43 3.35
C VAL A 100 -0.02 6.71 4.60
N ARG A 101 -1.21 7.07 5.10
CA ARG A 101 -1.80 6.41 6.27
C ARG A 101 -1.90 4.89 6.08
N ASN A 102 -2.37 4.42 4.92
CA ASN A 102 -2.51 2.99 4.66
C ASN A 102 -1.16 2.26 4.60
N ASN A 103 -0.13 2.85 3.99
CA ASN A 103 1.21 2.29 3.97
C ASN A 103 1.70 2.03 5.40
N TRP A 104 1.59 3.03 6.27
CA TRP A 104 2.13 2.99 7.63
C TRP A 104 1.26 2.21 8.63
N ALA A 105 -0.06 2.11 8.40
CA ALA A 105 -0.95 1.26 9.20
C ALA A 105 -0.65 -0.25 9.05
N HIS A 106 -0.03 -0.66 7.94
CA HIS A 106 0.36 -2.05 7.67
C HIS A 106 1.88 -2.30 7.79
N CYS A 107 2.67 -1.29 8.16
CA CYS A 107 4.10 -1.42 8.40
C CYS A 107 4.36 -2.09 9.76
N SER A 108 4.32 -3.43 9.81
CA SER A 108 4.55 -4.17 11.07
C SER A 108 5.92 -4.86 11.16
N ALA A 109 6.59 -5.16 10.05
CA ALA A 109 7.87 -5.91 10.06
C ALA A 109 8.94 -5.44 9.06
N VAL A 110 8.55 -4.82 7.95
CA VAL A 110 9.46 -4.34 6.90
C VAL A 110 9.14 -2.87 6.64
N LEU A 111 10.18 -2.02 6.68
CA LEU A 111 10.04 -0.61 6.33
C LEU A 111 9.82 -0.45 4.83
N PRO A 112 9.02 0.56 4.39
CA PRO A 112 8.96 0.95 2.99
C PRO A 112 10.36 1.34 2.49
N GLY A 113 10.63 1.16 1.19
CA GLY A 113 11.90 1.59 0.61
C GLY A 113 12.16 3.09 0.84
N LYS A 114 13.43 3.51 0.90
CA LYS A 114 13.84 4.90 1.17
C LYS A 114 13.08 5.92 0.31
N ASP A 115 12.88 5.63 -0.97
CA ASP A 115 12.14 6.50 -1.89
C ASP A 115 10.66 6.64 -1.52
N THR A 116 10.06 5.57 -0.99
CA THR A 116 8.66 5.59 -0.51
C THR A 116 8.55 6.38 0.78
N ILE A 117 9.50 6.23 1.71
CA ILE A 117 9.54 7.03 2.95
C ILE A 117 9.68 8.51 2.63
N ILE A 118 10.57 8.87 1.70
CA ILE A 118 10.76 10.27 1.28
C ILE A 118 9.49 10.81 0.61
N ALA A 119 8.86 10.03 -0.27
CA ALA A 119 7.60 10.42 -0.90
C ALA A 119 6.49 10.64 0.14
N ASP A 120 6.33 9.72 1.09
CA ASP A 120 5.33 9.80 2.15
C ASP A 120 5.57 11.01 3.09
N LEU A 121 6.82 11.29 3.44
CA LEU A 121 7.20 12.49 4.21
C LEU A 121 6.94 13.78 3.42
N THR A 122 7.16 13.77 2.10
CA THR A 122 6.87 14.92 1.23
C THR A 122 5.36 15.19 1.16
N THR A 123 4.54 14.14 1.08
CA THR A 123 3.08 14.26 1.16
C THR A 123 2.63 14.82 2.51
N LEU A 124 3.25 14.38 3.62
CA LEU A 124 3.01 14.93 4.95
C LEU A 124 3.36 16.42 5.04
N HIS A 125 4.49 16.83 4.48
CA HIS A 125 4.87 18.24 4.41
C HIS A 125 3.80 19.07 3.68
N GLN A 126 3.39 18.63 2.48
CA GLN A 126 2.34 19.31 1.70
C GLN A 126 1.01 19.36 2.45
N PHE A 127 0.69 18.32 3.22
CA PHE A 127 -0.51 18.28 4.04
C PHE A 127 -0.45 19.30 5.18
N PHE A 128 0.68 19.42 5.89
CA PHE A 128 0.85 20.40 6.96
C PHE A 128 0.87 21.85 6.45
N GLU A 129 1.45 22.09 5.27
CA GLU A 129 1.40 23.39 4.60
C GLU A 129 -0.05 23.78 4.26
N GLN A 130 -0.85 22.84 3.75
CA GLN A 130 -2.26 23.06 3.44
C GLN A 130 -3.14 23.33 4.66
N MET A 131 -2.81 22.73 5.81
CA MET A 131 -3.57 22.89 7.05
C MET A 131 -3.13 24.10 7.88
N GLU A 132 -2.29 25.00 7.33
CA GLU A 132 -1.76 26.20 7.99
C GLU A 132 -1.13 25.90 9.37
N CYS A 133 -0.35 24.82 9.44
CA CYS A 133 0.26 24.35 10.69
C CYS A 133 1.44 25.24 11.15
N ASP A 134 1.81 25.15 12.43
CA ASP A 134 2.98 25.82 13.00
C ASP A 134 4.26 25.51 12.20
N ASP A 135 5.01 26.55 11.82
CA ASP A 135 6.29 26.46 11.08
C ASP A 135 7.31 25.48 11.71
N LYS A 136 7.19 25.22 13.01
CA LYS A 136 8.02 24.26 13.74
C LYS A 136 7.80 22.81 13.29
N LEU A 137 6.55 22.42 13.05
CA LEU A 137 6.23 21.05 12.62
C LEU A 137 6.63 20.81 11.16
N ILE A 138 6.44 21.83 10.31
CA ILE A 138 6.88 21.79 8.91
C ILE A 138 8.40 21.65 8.84
N SER A 139 9.13 22.48 9.60
CA SER A 139 10.59 22.38 9.67
C SER A 139 11.10 21.07 10.29
N GLU A 140 10.39 20.47 11.24
CA GLU A 140 10.72 19.13 11.75
C GLU A 140 10.59 18.04 10.67
N VAL A 141 9.56 18.10 9.83
CA VAL A 141 9.40 17.15 8.71
C VAL A 141 10.49 17.38 7.66
N ASP A 142 10.83 18.63 7.34
CA ASP A 142 11.93 18.95 6.41
C ASP A 142 13.28 18.43 6.90
N VAL A 143 13.57 18.62 8.19
CA VAL A 143 14.78 18.07 8.82
C VAL A 143 14.77 16.55 8.72
N MET A 144 13.62 15.90 8.93
CA MET A 144 13.51 14.44 8.78
C MET A 144 13.70 13.97 7.32
N ILE A 145 13.18 14.72 6.34
CA ILE A 145 13.40 14.45 4.93
C ILE A 145 14.90 14.54 4.60
N GLU A 146 15.59 15.57 5.09
CA GLU A 146 17.03 15.74 4.88
C GLU A 146 17.85 14.70 5.64
N GLU A 147 17.45 14.30 6.85
CA GLU A 147 18.05 13.19 7.61
C GLU A 147 17.96 11.87 6.83
N VAL A 148 16.80 11.57 6.23
CA VAL A 148 16.58 10.36 5.41
C VAL A 148 17.33 10.45 4.07
N LYS A 149 17.46 11.64 3.47
CA LYS A 149 18.26 11.87 2.25
C LYS A 149 19.76 11.73 2.51
N SER A 150 20.26 12.23 3.65
CA SER A 150 21.68 12.30 3.96
C SER A 150 22.36 10.92 3.89
N PRO A 151 23.56 10.80 3.29
CA PRO A 151 24.21 9.50 3.08
C PRO A 151 24.76 8.85 4.36
N SER A 152 24.76 9.54 5.50
CA SER A 152 25.56 9.15 6.66
C SER A 152 24.86 8.28 7.70
N THR A 153 23.61 7.83 7.50
CA THR A 153 23.01 6.92 8.49
C THR A 153 22.07 5.85 7.96
N VAL A 154 22.46 5.10 6.91
CA VAL A 154 22.26 3.64 6.88
C VAL A 154 23.26 3.04 5.91
N ASP A 155 24.10 2.12 6.39
CA ASP A 155 24.93 1.27 5.54
C ASP A 155 23.99 0.36 4.73
N PHE A 156 23.82 0.69 3.46
CA PHE A 156 23.21 -0.22 2.46
C PHE A 156 24.01 -0.21 1.14
N SER A 157 25.28 0.21 1.19
CA SER A 157 26.23 0.00 0.10
C SER A 157 27.08 -1.24 0.37
N THR A 158 26.45 -2.40 0.32
CA THR A 158 27.06 -3.69 -0.04
C THR A 158 25.90 -4.52 -0.58
N ILE A 159 25.69 -4.70 -1.88
CA ILE A 159 26.63 -4.92 -2.98
C ILE A 159 25.99 -4.36 -4.25
N SER A 160 26.59 -3.30 -4.80
CA SER A 160 26.47 -2.95 -6.22
C SER A 160 27.80 -2.36 -6.61
N ASN A 161 28.57 -3.18 -7.33
CA ASN A 161 29.89 -2.98 -7.94
C ASN A 161 31.03 -3.72 -7.25
N THR A 162 31.33 -4.90 -7.78
CA THR A 162 32.71 -5.26 -8.09
C THR A 162 32.71 -6.15 -9.33
N GLU A 163 32.77 -5.51 -10.50
CA GLU A 163 33.44 -6.13 -11.64
C GLU A 163 34.93 -6.04 -11.37
N GLU A 164 35.56 -7.16 -11.01
CA GLU A 164 36.97 -7.38 -11.34
C GLU A 164 37.20 -8.89 -11.45
N ALA A 165 37.78 -9.27 -12.59
CA ALA A 165 38.07 -10.64 -12.96
C ALA A 165 39.18 -11.21 -12.07
N ALA A 166 38.95 -12.36 -11.43
CA ALA A 166 40.02 -13.26 -11.03
C ALA A 166 39.49 -14.68 -10.77
N SER A 167 40.07 -15.62 -11.54
CA SER A 167 40.41 -17.01 -11.22
C SER A 167 39.50 -17.88 -10.36
N VAL A 168 39.14 -19.01 -10.96
CA VAL A 168 38.63 -20.24 -10.36
C VAL A 168 39.59 -20.74 -9.26
N GLU A 169 39.11 -20.76 -8.01
CA GLU A 169 39.59 -21.66 -6.97
C GLU A 169 38.38 -22.33 -6.29
N GLN A 170 38.53 -23.63 -6.03
CA GLN A 170 37.62 -24.47 -5.25
C GLN A 170 37.78 -24.15 -3.75
N GLU A 171 36.82 -24.62 -2.92
CA GLU A 171 36.75 -24.58 -1.43
C GLU A 171 35.70 -23.57 -0.91
N GLU A 172 34.93 -23.78 0.16
CA GLU A 172 34.67 -24.85 1.13
C GLU A 172 33.34 -24.49 1.84
N ALA A 173 32.78 -25.37 2.66
CA ALA A 173 31.55 -25.11 3.42
C ALA A 173 31.69 -23.87 4.32
N GLY A 174 30.76 -22.91 4.19
CA GLY A 174 30.76 -21.66 4.96
C GLY A 174 30.57 -21.88 6.47
N ASP A 175 31.35 -21.13 7.23
CA ASP A 175 31.49 -21.15 8.69
C ASP A 175 30.17 -20.98 9.46
N GLU A 176 30.03 -21.64 10.62
CA GLU A 176 28.88 -21.53 11.54
C GLU A 176 28.62 -20.10 12.07
N ASN A 177 29.54 -19.16 11.82
CA ASN A 177 29.55 -17.84 12.41
C ASN A 177 28.57 -16.83 11.77
N ASP A 178 27.94 -17.16 10.65
CA ASP A 178 27.03 -16.23 9.93
C ASP A 178 25.54 -16.43 10.24
N ILE A 179 25.19 -17.33 11.17
CA ILE A 179 23.78 -17.59 11.52
C ILE A 179 23.32 -16.61 12.61
N ALA A 180 22.55 -15.60 12.20
CA ALA A 180 21.92 -14.61 13.08
C ALA A 180 20.42 -14.88 13.30
N GLU A 181 19.82 -14.19 14.27
CA GLU A 181 18.36 -14.19 14.43
C GLU A 181 17.69 -13.65 13.16
N LYS A 182 16.58 -14.27 12.77
CA LYS A 182 15.84 -14.05 11.52
C LYS A 182 16.52 -14.52 10.24
N SER A 183 17.70 -15.15 10.32
CA SER A 183 18.34 -15.76 9.14
C SER A 183 17.51 -16.94 8.64
N LEU A 184 17.38 -17.04 7.31
CA LEU A 184 16.83 -18.20 6.63
C LEU A 184 17.88 -19.32 6.61
N VAL A 185 17.55 -20.47 7.17
CA VAL A 185 18.43 -21.63 7.27
C VAL A 185 17.77 -22.85 6.66
N TYR A 186 18.57 -23.82 6.24
CA TYR A 186 18.12 -25.15 5.86
C TYR A 186 18.73 -26.20 6.80
N LEU A 187 18.07 -27.35 6.93
CA LEU A 187 18.63 -28.46 7.71
C LEU A 187 19.73 -29.16 6.92
N ILE A 188 20.90 -29.36 7.53
CA ILE A 188 22.02 -30.06 6.86
C ILE A 188 21.63 -31.51 6.50
N GLY A 189 20.80 -32.15 7.34
CA GLY A 189 20.27 -33.49 7.07
C GLY A 189 19.18 -33.54 6.00
N ASP A 190 18.51 -32.42 5.69
CA ASP A 190 17.51 -32.32 4.63
C ASP A 190 17.46 -30.89 4.06
N PRO A 191 18.21 -30.62 2.98
CA PRO A 191 18.29 -29.29 2.37
C PRO A 191 16.98 -28.75 1.78
N SER A 192 15.96 -29.60 1.63
CA SER A 192 14.63 -29.16 1.15
C SER A 192 13.83 -28.44 2.23
N VAL A 193 14.14 -28.72 3.50
CA VAL A 193 13.45 -28.18 4.66
C VAL A 193 14.10 -26.85 5.04
N LYS A 194 13.40 -25.76 4.78
CA LYS A 194 13.81 -24.38 5.10
C LYS A 194 13.09 -23.90 6.36
N GLY A 195 13.79 -23.10 7.16
CA GLY A 195 13.26 -22.50 8.37
C GLY A 195 13.88 -21.16 8.68
N ILE A 196 13.28 -20.43 9.62
CA ILE A 196 13.77 -19.13 10.07
C ILE A 196 14.25 -19.28 11.51
N VAL A 197 15.48 -18.83 11.79
CA VAL A 197 16.01 -18.76 13.16
C VAL A 197 15.25 -17.69 13.93
N MET A 198 14.63 -18.06 15.04
CA MET A 198 13.82 -17.15 15.86
C MET A 198 14.58 -16.66 17.08
N SER A 199 15.35 -17.54 17.73
CA SER A 199 16.21 -17.19 18.86
C SER A 199 17.46 -18.03 18.89
N ILE A 200 18.55 -17.43 19.39
CA ILE A 200 19.84 -18.08 19.58
C ILE A 200 20.15 -18.07 21.07
N THR A 201 20.44 -19.24 21.65
CA THR A 201 20.91 -19.37 23.03
C THR A 201 22.33 -19.91 23.02
N ASP A 202 23.24 -19.19 23.66
CA ASP A 202 24.63 -19.63 23.81
C ASP A 202 24.76 -20.56 25.02
N LEU A 203 25.22 -21.80 24.79
CA LEU A 203 25.50 -22.80 25.83
C LEU A 203 27.01 -23.08 25.91
N GLY A 204 27.84 -22.04 25.80
CA GLY A 204 29.29 -22.12 26.00
C GLY A 204 30.01 -22.65 24.77
N ASP A 205 30.20 -23.97 24.69
CA ASP A 205 30.87 -24.61 23.53
C ASP A 205 29.90 -24.87 22.37
N THR A 206 28.59 -24.74 22.58
CA THR A 206 27.57 -25.00 21.54
C THR A 206 26.49 -23.93 21.53
N LYS A 207 26.09 -23.50 20.32
CA LYS A 207 24.94 -22.61 20.12
C LYS A 207 23.68 -23.45 19.90
N LYS A 208 22.59 -23.05 20.55
CA LYS A 208 21.24 -23.60 20.36
C LYS A 208 20.42 -22.60 19.55
N TYR A 209 19.76 -23.10 18.51
CA TYR A 209 18.91 -22.33 17.60
C TYR A 209 17.48 -22.84 17.69
N ASP A 210 16.53 -21.96 18.01
CA ASP A 210 15.11 -22.28 17.86
C ASP A 210 14.66 -21.81 16.48
N VAL A 211 14.34 -22.77 15.61
CA VAL A 211 14.01 -22.53 14.21
C VAL A 211 12.54 -22.86 13.97
N PHE A 212 11.83 -21.94 13.31
CA PHE A 212 10.47 -22.20 12.86
C PHE A 212 10.51 -22.96 11.52
N VAL A 213 10.01 -24.19 11.52
CA VAL A 213 10.02 -25.12 10.37
C VAL A 213 8.66 -25.81 10.28
N ASP A 214 8.07 -25.84 9.08
CA ASP A 214 6.80 -26.52 8.78
C ASP A 214 5.66 -26.21 9.78
N GLY A 215 5.53 -24.94 10.20
CA GLY A 215 4.46 -24.51 11.10
C GLY A 215 4.70 -24.79 12.58
N SER A 216 5.88 -25.29 12.97
CA SER A 216 6.23 -25.61 14.36
C SER A 216 7.62 -25.10 14.74
N PHE A 217 7.84 -24.84 16.04
CA PHE A 217 9.16 -24.50 16.57
C PHE A 217 9.93 -25.79 16.87
N LYS A 218 11.12 -25.92 16.27
CA LYS A 218 12.04 -27.03 16.52
C LYS A 218 13.40 -26.47 16.92
N THR A 219 13.99 -27.08 17.94
CA THR A 219 15.33 -26.72 18.41
C THR A 219 16.38 -27.51 17.64
N TYR A 220 17.41 -26.80 17.18
CA TYR A 220 18.58 -27.35 16.52
C TYR A 220 19.86 -26.81 17.18
N TYR A 221 20.96 -27.55 17.06
CA TYR A 221 22.28 -27.15 17.60
C TYR A 221 23.23 -26.77 16.46
N SER A 222 24.37 -26.13 16.81
CA SER A 222 25.52 -25.94 15.90
C SER A 222 25.78 -27.21 15.08
N GLY A 223 25.96 -27.05 13.77
CA GLY A 223 26.22 -28.14 12.84
C GLY A 223 24.99 -28.90 12.33
N GLN A 224 23.78 -28.55 12.77
CA GLN A 224 22.54 -29.16 12.25
C GLN A 224 21.81 -28.28 11.21
N ILE A 225 22.15 -27.00 11.16
CA ILE A 225 21.55 -25.99 10.28
C ILE A 225 22.64 -25.21 9.56
N ALA A 226 22.34 -24.75 8.35
CA ALA A 226 23.23 -23.93 7.55
C ALA A 226 22.47 -22.75 6.91
N PRO A 227 23.10 -21.58 6.71
CA PRO A 227 22.45 -20.43 6.11
C PRO A 227 22.07 -20.69 4.65
N VAL A 228 20.84 -20.33 4.27
CA VAL A 228 20.44 -20.29 2.86
C VAL A 228 21.04 -19.02 2.26
N VAL A 229 22.21 -19.14 1.64
CA VAL A 229 22.74 -18.08 0.78
C VAL A 229 21.98 -18.17 -0.55
N GLU A 230 20.91 -17.39 -0.70
CA GLU A 230 20.27 -17.21 -2.00
C GLU A 230 21.26 -16.51 -2.93
N LYS A 231 22.03 -17.29 -3.68
CA LYS A 231 22.75 -16.76 -4.84
C LYS A 231 21.67 -16.32 -5.84
N VAL A 232 21.45 -15.02 -5.93
CA VAL A 232 20.60 -14.42 -6.95
C VAL A 232 21.22 -14.79 -8.30
N ASN A 233 20.68 -15.84 -8.93
CA ASN A 233 21.08 -16.21 -10.27
C ASN A 233 20.43 -15.24 -11.24
N TYR A 234 21.20 -14.27 -11.72
CA TYR A 234 20.78 -13.41 -12.80
C TYR A 234 20.73 -14.23 -14.09
N ASN A 235 19.53 -14.45 -14.61
CA ASN A 235 19.37 -15.02 -15.94
C ASN A 235 19.37 -13.88 -16.95
N TRP A 236 20.47 -13.74 -17.69
CA TRP A 236 20.58 -12.76 -18.76
C TRP A 236 19.74 -13.22 -19.94
N VAL A 237 18.71 -12.45 -20.25
CA VAL A 237 17.80 -12.73 -21.38
C VAL A 237 17.97 -11.64 -22.43
N ASP A 238 17.76 -12.00 -23.69
CA ASP A 238 17.76 -11.02 -24.76
C ASP A 238 16.61 -10.02 -24.58
N ILE A 239 16.74 -8.84 -25.20
CA ILE A 239 15.77 -7.77 -25.05
C ILE A 239 14.36 -8.13 -25.52
N ASN A 240 14.23 -9.03 -26.50
CA ASN A 240 12.91 -9.43 -27.00
C ASN A 240 12.26 -10.41 -26.04
N THR A 241 13.01 -11.34 -25.47
CA THR A 241 12.50 -12.24 -24.44
C THR A 241 12.17 -11.49 -23.15
N PHE A 242 13.00 -10.53 -22.75
CA PHE A 242 12.67 -9.65 -21.61
C PHE A 242 11.38 -8.86 -21.85
N ARG A 243 11.23 -8.25 -23.04
CA ARG A 243 9.98 -7.59 -23.43
C ARG A 243 8.79 -8.54 -23.40
N SER A 244 8.96 -9.75 -23.92
CA SER A 244 7.91 -10.77 -23.93
C SER A 244 7.50 -11.16 -22.51
N TYR A 245 8.45 -11.32 -21.60
CA TYR A 245 8.16 -11.56 -20.19
C TYR A 245 7.45 -10.38 -19.54
N LEU A 246 7.89 -9.15 -19.79
CA LEU A 246 7.27 -7.96 -19.22
C LEU A 246 5.84 -7.76 -19.75
N THR A 247 5.61 -7.98 -21.05
CA THR A 247 4.28 -7.95 -21.65
C THR A 247 3.40 -9.07 -21.12
N ALA A 248 3.91 -10.31 -21.01
CA ALA A 248 3.17 -11.42 -20.42
C ALA A 248 2.81 -11.12 -18.96
N TYR A 249 3.74 -10.54 -18.20
CA TYR A 249 3.51 -10.12 -16.81
C TYR A 249 2.42 -9.04 -16.72
N GLN A 250 2.41 -8.04 -17.61
CA GLN A 250 1.39 -7.00 -17.66
C GLN A 250 0.00 -7.55 -18.03
N ILE A 251 -0.06 -8.52 -18.95
CA ILE A 251 -1.31 -9.20 -19.32
C ILE A 251 -1.83 -10.05 -18.15
N ASN A 252 -0.93 -10.75 -17.46
CA ASN A 252 -1.27 -11.65 -16.35
C ASN A 252 -1.49 -10.92 -15.01
N ASN A 253 -0.99 -9.69 -14.85
CA ASN A 253 -1.18 -8.87 -13.65
C ASN A 253 -1.83 -7.52 -14.01
N PRO A 254 -3.15 -7.52 -14.31
CA PRO A 254 -3.89 -6.34 -14.68
C PRO A 254 -3.78 -5.17 -13.71
N SER A 255 -3.53 -3.96 -14.25
CA SER A 255 -3.74 -2.73 -13.50
C SER A 255 -5.25 -2.43 -13.40
N GLY A 256 -5.67 -1.77 -12.32
CA GLY A 256 -7.06 -1.29 -12.18
C GLY A 256 -7.47 -0.18 -13.15
N ARG A 257 -6.52 0.35 -13.94
CA ARG A 257 -6.71 1.54 -14.78
C ARG A 257 -7.05 1.23 -16.25
N ASP A 258 -6.65 0.06 -16.74
CA ASP A 258 -6.80 -0.29 -18.16
C ASP A 258 -8.08 -1.10 -18.38
N LEU A 259 -8.92 -0.71 -19.35
CA LEU A 259 -10.12 -1.47 -19.72
C LEU A 259 -9.78 -2.61 -20.69
N TYR A 260 -10.10 -3.85 -20.33
CA TYR A 260 -9.94 -5.02 -21.19
C TYR A 260 -11.08 -5.18 -22.18
N SER A 261 -12.23 -4.60 -21.88
CA SER A 261 -13.41 -4.59 -22.74
C SER A 261 -13.22 -3.74 -24.00
N LEU A 262 -12.22 -2.85 -24.03
CA LEU A 262 -11.84 -2.07 -25.22
C LEU A 262 -11.49 -3.01 -26.38
N ASN A 263 -12.19 -2.87 -27.51
CA ASN A 263 -12.07 -3.73 -28.70
C ASN A 263 -12.39 -5.22 -28.50
N SER A 264 -12.93 -5.62 -27.35
CA SER A 264 -13.33 -7.02 -27.10
C SER A 264 -14.67 -7.39 -27.77
N ALA A 265 -15.43 -6.39 -28.22
CA ALA A 265 -16.76 -6.54 -28.79
C ALA A 265 -16.83 -6.00 -30.22
N ARG A 266 -17.70 -6.59 -31.05
CA ARG A 266 -17.98 -6.14 -32.42
C ARG A 266 -18.95 -4.94 -32.40
N ILE A 267 -18.51 -3.83 -31.83
CA ILE A 267 -19.27 -2.58 -31.72
C ILE A 267 -18.40 -1.40 -32.14
N ASP A 268 -19.03 -0.31 -32.56
CA ASP A 268 -18.33 0.96 -32.74
C ASP A 268 -17.90 1.53 -31.39
N PHE A 269 -16.73 2.14 -31.36
CA PHE A 269 -16.23 2.76 -30.15
C PHE A 269 -16.99 4.06 -29.85
N VAL A 270 -17.81 4.02 -28.80
CA VAL A 270 -18.53 5.19 -28.30
C VAL A 270 -18.11 5.48 -26.86
N PRO A 271 -17.35 6.57 -26.59
CA PRO A 271 -16.67 6.78 -25.32
C PRO A 271 -17.54 6.72 -24.06
N TYR A 272 -18.80 7.19 -24.12
CA TYR A 272 -19.65 7.21 -22.93
C TYR A 272 -20.05 5.80 -22.48
N GLN A 273 -20.13 4.83 -23.41
CA GLN A 273 -20.56 3.46 -23.14
C GLN A 273 -19.56 2.68 -22.26
N PHE A 274 -18.32 3.16 -22.16
CA PHE A 274 -17.27 2.57 -21.33
C PHE A 274 -17.22 3.17 -19.92
N ARG A 275 -17.92 4.29 -19.67
CA ARG A 275 -17.94 4.93 -18.34
C ARG A 275 -18.53 4.02 -17.26
N PRO A 276 -19.61 3.25 -17.51
CA PRO A 276 -20.14 2.30 -16.53
C PRO A 276 -19.12 1.22 -16.15
N ALA A 277 -18.41 0.65 -17.13
CA ALA A 277 -17.36 -0.34 -16.89
C ALA A 277 -16.21 0.24 -16.04
N LEU A 278 -15.74 1.46 -16.36
CA LEU A 278 -14.73 2.16 -15.55
C LEU A 278 -15.20 2.42 -14.13
N LYS A 279 -16.45 2.85 -13.94
CA LYS A 279 -17.00 3.10 -12.61
C LYS A 279 -17.07 1.81 -11.79
N LEU A 280 -17.43 0.69 -12.43
CA LEU A 280 -17.55 -0.60 -11.76
C LEU A 280 -16.18 -1.13 -11.29
N ILE A 281 -15.13 -1.06 -12.12
CA ILE A 281 -13.80 -1.58 -11.76
C ILE A 281 -13.09 -0.75 -10.67
N HIS A 282 -13.46 0.52 -10.50
CA HIS A 282 -12.92 1.41 -9.46
C HIS A 282 -13.78 1.44 -8.19
N ALA A 283 -14.92 0.74 -8.17
CA ALA A 283 -15.80 0.70 -7.02
C ALA A 283 -15.32 -0.36 -6.02
N ASP A 284 -15.30 0.00 -4.73
CA ASP A 284 -15.03 -0.94 -3.64
C ASP A 284 -16.06 -2.10 -3.64
N GLU A 285 -17.30 -1.80 -4.04
CA GLU A 285 -18.38 -2.78 -4.25
C GLU A 285 -18.91 -2.69 -5.70
N PRO A 286 -18.85 -3.78 -6.49
CA PRO A 286 -19.21 -3.76 -7.91
C PRO A 286 -20.74 -3.83 -8.12
N ARG A 287 -21.46 -2.77 -7.74
CA ARG A 287 -22.90 -2.60 -7.98
C ARG A 287 -23.14 -1.30 -8.73
N ILE A 288 -23.84 -1.37 -9.86
CA ILE A 288 -24.11 -0.20 -10.70
C ILE A 288 -25.55 -0.20 -11.23
N LEU A 289 -26.18 0.97 -11.21
CA LEU A 289 -27.45 1.24 -11.89
C LEU A 289 -27.16 2.15 -13.10
N ILE A 290 -27.52 1.69 -14.30
CA ILE A 290 -27.41 2.46 -15.53
C ILE A 290 -28.79 3.05 -15.84
N ALA A 291 -28.93 4.35 -15.66
CA ALA A 291 -30.19 5.09 -15.80
C ALA A 291 -30.22 6.02 -17.03
N ASP A 292 -29.53 5.62 -18.11
CA ASP A 292 -29.44 6.40 -19.34
C ASP A 292 -30.77 6.41 -20.11
N SER A 293 -30.91 7.38 -21.02
CA SER A 293 -32.10 7.51 -21.87
C SER A 293 -32.34 6.27 -22.75
N VAL A 294 -33.58 6.11 -23.24
CA VAL A 294 -33.94 5.02 -24.15
C VAL A 294 -33.16 5.16 -25.46
N GLY A 295 -32.63 4.05 -25.99
CA GLY A 295 -31.89 4.05 -27.27
C GLY A 295 -30.39 4.42 -27.18
N VAL A 296 -29.87 4.75 -26.01
CA VAL A 296 -28.45 5.14 -25.80
C VAL A 296 -27.48 3.95 -25.78
N GLY A 297 -28.00 2.73 -25.71
CA GLY A 297 -27.19 1.51 -25.75
C GLY A 297 -26.90 0.87 -24.40
N LYS A 298 -27.81 1.00 -23.41
CA LYS A 298 -27.70 0.33 -22.10
C LYS A 298 -27.37 -1.17 -22.17
N THR A 299 -27.88 -1.88 -23.18
CA THR A 299 -27.57 -3.30 -23.42
C THR A 299 -26.10 -3.50 -23.85
N ILE A 300 -25.55 -2.59 -24.66
CA ILE A 300 -24.15 -2.59 -25.05
C ILE A 300 -23.27 -2.35 -23.82
N GLU A 301 -23.65 -1.38 -22.98
CA GLU A 301 -22.93 -1.06 -21.73
C GLU A 301 -22.90 -2.25 -20.76
N ALA A 302 -24.04 -2.95 -20.60
CA ALA A 302 -24.10 -4.17 -19.80
C ALA A 302 -23.19 -5.29 -20.37
N GLY A 303 -23.16 -5.44 -21.69
CA GLY A 303 -22.25 -6.38 -22.36
C GLY A 303 -20.78 -6.04 -22.17
N LEU A 304 -20.41 -4.75 -22.25
CA LEU A 304 -19.07 -4.26 -21.97
C LEU A 304 -18.64 -4.54 -20.53
N ILE A 305 -19.55 -4.31 -19.57
CA ILE A 305 -19.33 -4.65 -18.15
C ILE A 305 -19.04 -6.14 -17.98
N ILE A 306 -19.87 -7.01 -18.57
CA ILE A 306 -19.68 -8.46 -18.48
C ILE A 306 -18.33 -8.88 -19.06
N LYS A 307 -17.95 -8.32 -20.22
CA LYS A 307 -16.67 -8.61 -20.86
C LYS A 307 -15.48 -8.14 -20.03
N GLU A 308 -15.60 -6.99 -19.39
CA GLU A 308 -14.58 -6.46 -18.47
C GLU A 308 -14.41 -7.38 -17.26
N LEU A 309 -15.51 -7.79 -16.63
CA LEU A 309 -15.48 -8.69 -15.47
C LEU A 309 -14.93 -10.07 -15.83
N GLN A 310 -15.26 -10.59 -17.02
CA GLN A 310 -14.76 -11.87 -17.53
C GLN A 310 -13.25 -11.84 -17.79
N ALA A 311 -12.70 -10.69 -18.20
CA ALA A 311 -11.27 -10.54 -18.44
C ALA A 311 -10.45 -10.42 -17.13
N ARG A 312 -11.07 -9.94 -16.05
CA ARG A 312 -10.41 -9.73 -14.74
C ARG A 312 -10.55 -10.90 -13.79
N ASN A 313 -11.70 -11.59 -13.83
CA ASN A 313 -12.04 -12.70 -12.95
C ASN A 313 -12.58 -13.86 -13.77
N GLU A 314 -12.45 -15.08 -13.23
CA GLU A 314 -13.16 -16.24 -13.77
C GLU A 314 -14.66 -16.14 -13.47
N LEU A 315 -15.41 -15.48 -14.35
CA LEU A 315 -16.88 -15.47 -14.32
C LEU A 315 -17.42 -16.82 -14.80
N GLU A 316 -17.91 -17.65 -13.88
CA GLU A 316 -18.52 -18.95 -14.22
C GLU A 316 -19.99 -18.84 -14.64
N ASN A 317 -20.75 -17.96 -13.97
CA ASN A 317 -22.21 -17.90 -14.10
C ASN A 317 -22.69 -16.45 -14.22
N ILE A 318 -23.63 -16.21 -15.13
CA ILE A 318 -24.27 -14.91 -15.36
C ILE A 318 -25.78 -15.10 -15.37
N MET A 319 -26.48 -14.34 -14.52
CA MET A 319 -27.94 -14.32 -14.50
C MET A 319 -28.46 -13.04 -15.15
N ILE A 320 -29.30 -13.19 -16.17
CA ILE A 320 -29.97 -12.07 -16.85
C ILE A 320 -31.47 -12.23 -16.62
N ILE A 321 -32.08 -11.21 -16.03
CA ILE A 321 -33.53 -11.12 -15.83
C ILE A 321 -34.03 -9.99 -16.73
N CYS A 322 -34.97 -10.30 -17.62
CA CYS A 322 -35.55 -9.38 -18.59
C CYS A 322 -37.07 -9.32 -18.45
#